data_AF-A0A6L9KS77-F1
#
_entry.id   AF-A0A6L9KS77-F1
#
_cell.length_a   1.000
_cell.length_b   1.000
_cell.length_c   1.000
_cell.angle_alpha   90.00
_cell.angle_beta   90.00
_cell.angle_gamma   90.00
#
_symmetry.space_group_name_H-M   'P 1'
#
loop_
_entity.id
_entity.type
_entity.pdbx_description
1 polymer ?
#
loop_
_entity_poly.entity_id
_entity_poly.type
_entity_poly.pdbx_seq_one_letter_code
_entity_poly.pdbx_strand_id
1 'polypeptide(L)' 'MPIDESQEQERRETAEEISELLSVVQEMGRRLANETHGAPYELVLELNELLHQARAKIDLIQASPLIS' A
#
# COMPACT_ATOMS: atom_id res chain seq x y z
N MET A 1 32.90 1.76 5.04
CA MET A 1 31.86 0.78 4.66
C MET A 1 30.62 1.61 4.33
N PRO A 2 30.04 1.53 3.12
CA PRO A 2 28.90 2.36 2.74
C PRO A 2 27.63 1.72 3.33
N ILE A 3 27.36 2.00 4.61
CA ILE A 3 26.18 1.48 5.30
C ILE A 3 24.89 2.16 4.80
N ASP A 4 25.04 3.37 4.26
CA ASP A 4 23.94 4.25 3.84
C ASP A 4 23.26 3.77 2.53
N GLU A 5 24.05 3.41 1.51
CA GLU A 5 23.53 2.94 0.22
C GLU A 5 22.79 1.60 0.35
N SER A 6 23.25 0.70 1.23
CA SER A 6 22.56 -0.58 1.46
C SER A 6 21.24 -0.38 2.21
N GLN A 7 21.16 0.55 3.16
CA GLN A 7 19.94 0.82 3.92
C GLN A 7 18.86 1.50 3.08
N GLU A 8 19.24 2.45 2.22
CA GLU A 8 18.30 3.08 1.30
C GLU A 8 17.79 2.09 0.25
N GLN A 9 18.65 1.18 -0.23
CA GLN A 9 18.22 0.11 -1.14
C GLN A 9 17.25 -0.86 -0.47
N GLU A 10 17.57 -1.38 0.73
CA GLU A 10 16.69 -2.27 1.49
C GLU A 10 15.33 -1.61 1.81
N ARG A 11 15.33 -0.30 2.11
CA ARG A 11 14.10 0.47 2.35
C ARG A 11 13.23 0.55 1.07
N ARG A 12 13.85 0.79 -0.08
CA ARG A 12 13.14 0.84 -1.38
C ARG A 12 12.53 -0.50 -1.73
N GLU A 13 13.29 -1.58 -1.61
CA GLU A 13 12.82 -2.95 -1.84
C GLU A 13 11.64 -3.28 -0.92
N THR A 14 11.74 -2.96 0.37
CA THR A 14 10.64 -3.16 1.32
C THR A 14 9.38 -2.36 0.92
N ALA A 15 9.55 -1.11 0.48
CA ALA A 15 8.42 -0.29 0.05
C ALA A 15 7.78 -0.80 -1.26
N GLU A 16 8.59 -1.29 -2.19
CA GLU A 16 8.14 -1.96 -3.42
C GLU A 16 7.32 -3.22 -3.11
N GLU A 17 7.83 -4.11 -2.26
CA GLU A 17 7.13 -5.32 -1.82
C GLU A 17 5.77 -5.01 -1.18
N ILE A 18 5.71 -3.99 -0.31
CA ILE A 18 4.44 -3.56 0.28
C ILE A 18 3.48 -3.02 -0.79
N SER A 19 3.97 -2.26 -1.77
CA SER A 19 3.15 -1.73 -2.87
C SER A 19 2.55 -2.84 -3.74
N GLU A 20 3.33 -3.88 -4.01
CA GLU A 20 2.87 -5.08 -4.72
C GLU A 20 1.80 -5.83 -3.93
N LEU A 21 2.00 -6.06 -2.63
CA LEU A 21 1.02 -6.69 -1.76
C LEU A 21 -0.28 -5.88 -1.69
N LEU A 22 -0.19 -4.56 -1.51
CA LEU A 22 -1.37 -3.69 -1.48
C LEU A 22 -2.12 -3.70 -2.80
N SER A 23 -1.44 -3.85 -3.94
CA SER A 23 -2.10 -3.99 -5.25
C SER A 23 -2.96 -5.24 -5.32
N VAL A 24 -2.47 -6.37 -4.81
CA VAL A 24 -3.25 -7.62 -4.73
C VAL A 24 -4.45 -7.44 -3.80
N VAL A 25 -4.24 -6.86 -2.62
CA VAL A 25 -5.31 -6.66 -1.63
C VAL A 25 -6.37 -5.68 -2.13
N GLN A 26 -6.00 -4.63 -2.87
CA GLN A 26 -6.95 -3.71 -3.51
C GLN A 26 -7.84 -4.41 -4.54
N GLU A 27 -7.27 -5.29 -5.36
CA GLU A 27 -8.06 -6.09 -6.29
C GLU A 27 -9.01 -7.05 -5.55
N MET A 28 -8.56 -7.64 -4.44
CA MET A 28 -9.43 -8.45 -3.58
C MET A 28 -10.55 -7.61 -2.93
N GLY A 29 -10.25 -6.40 -2.46
CA GLY A 29 -11.23 -5.47 -1.88
C GLY A 29 -12.26 -4.99 -2.90
N ARG A 30 -11.85 -4.76 -4.15
CA ARG A 30 -12.75 -4.47 -5.27
C ARG A 30 -13.69 -5.65 -5.55
N ARG A 31 -13.16 -6.88 -5.57
CA ARG A 31 -13.99 -8.09 -5.74
C ARG A 31 -14.97 -8.26 -4.57
N LEU A 32 -14.49 -8.06 -3.34
CA LEU A 32 -15.33 -8.10 -2.15
C LEU A 32 -16.47 -7.09 -2.21
N ALA A 33 -16.23 -5.88 -2.73
CA ALA A 33 -17.26 -4.87 -2.94
C ALA A 33 -18.32 -5.33 -3.94
N ASN A 34 -17.93 -6.00 -5.02
CA ASN A 34 -18.88 -6.54 -6.01
C ASN A 34 -19.72 -7.71 -5.46
N GLU A 35 -19.19 -8.44 -4.48
CA GLU A 35 -19.85 -9.60 -3.88
C GLU A 35 -20.69 -9.24 -2.64
N THR A 36 -20.41 -8.09 -2.01
CA THR A 36 -21.06 -7.63 -0.78
C THR A 36 -22.24 -6.72 -1.06
N HIS A 37 -23.37 -6.96 -0.39
CA HIS A 37 -24.60 -6.19 -0.56
C HIS A 37 -25.22 -5.83 0.80
N GLY A 38 -26.07 -4.81 0.82
CA GLY A 38 -26.78 -4.37 2.04
C GLY A 38 -25.86 -3.70 3.05
N ALA A 39 -26.20 -3.76 4.33
CA ALA A 39 -25.50 -3.03 5.40
C ALA A 39 -23.96 -3.26 5.46
N PRO A 40 -23.41 -4.45 5.18
CA PRO A 40 -21.95 -4.66 5.19
C PRO A 40 -21.20 -3.96 4.04
N TYR A 41 -21.89 -3.52 2.99
CA TYR A 41 -21.26 -2.89 1.83
C TYR A 41 -20.54 -1.58 2.20
N GLU A 42 -21.11 -0.80 3.13
CA GLU A 42 -20.48 0.44 3.60
C GLU A 42 -19.11 0.18 4.25
N LEU A 43 -18.98 -0.89 5.03
CA LEU A 43 -17.71 -1.30 5.65
C LEU A 43 -16.68 -1.74 4.59
N VAL A 44 -17.12 -2.37 3.51
CA VAL A 44 -16.24 -2.76 2.40
C VAL A 44 -15.74 -1.54 1.61
N LEU A 45 -16.58 -0.51 1.45
CA LEU A 45 -16.14 0.75 0.86
C LEU A 45 -15.12 1.46 1.75
N GLU A 46 -15.34 1.51 3.06
CA GLU A 46 -14.39 2.07 4.02
C GLU A 46 -13.04 1.33 3.98
N LEU A 47 -13.07 0.00 3.95
CA LEU A 47 -11.86 -0.82 3.80
C LEU A 47 -11.11 -0.47 2.50
N ASN A 48 -11.80 -0.36 1.37
CA ASN A 48 -11.18 -0.04 0.09
C ASN A 48 -10.54 1.36 0.09
N GLU A 49 -11.19 2.34 0.72
CA GLU A 49 -10.63 3.68 0.89
C GLU A 49 -9.35 3.66 1.74
N LEU A 50 -9.33 2.90 2.84
CA LEU A 50 -8.13 2.74 3.66
C LEU A 50 -6.98 2.10 2.87
N LEU A 51 -7.27 1.12 2.01
CA LEU A 51 -6.27 0.49 1.12
C LEU A 51 -5.73 1.48 0.07
N HIS A 52 -6.58 2.37 -0.46
CA HIS A 52 -6.14 3.46 -1.33
C HIS A 52 -5.20 4.43 -0.62
N GLN A 53 -5.57 4.86 0.60
CA GLN A 53 -4.74 5.74 1.42
C GLN A 53 -3.42 5.10 1.83
N ALA A 54 -3.42 3.80 2.14
CA ALA A 54 -2.21 3.05 2.45
C ALA A 54 -1.23 3.05 1.26
N ARG A 55 -1.73 2.78 0.04
CA ARG A 55 -0.92 2.81 -1.18
C ARG A 55 -0.34 4.19 -1.45
N ALA A 56 -1.15 5.25 -1.34
CA ALA A 56 -0.68 6.62 -1.51
C ALA A 56 0.44 6.98 -0.52
N LYS A 57 0.39 6.46 0.72
CA LYS A 57 1.48 6.65 1.69
C LYS A 57 2.76 5.94 1.26
N ILE A 58 2.68 4.74 0.68
CA ILE A 58 3.85 4.02 0.15
C ILE A 58 4.48 4.80 -1.01
N ASP A 59 3.67 5.34 -1.92
CA ASP A 59 4.16 6.16 -3.03
C ASP A 59 4.95 7.39 -2.51
N LEU A 60 4.46 8.03 -1.44
CA LEU A 60 5.16 9.14 -0.78
C LEU A 60 6.46 8.70 -0.10
N ILE A 61 6.49 7.52 0.53
CA ILE A 61 7.69 6.95 1.17
C ILE A 61 8.76 6.66 0.11
N GLN A 62 8.36 6.11 -1.05
CA GLN A 62 9.26 5.84 -2.17
C GLN A 62 9.81 7.13 -2.80
N ALA A 63 9.00 8.19 -2.88
CA ALA A 63 9.42 9.49 -3.39
C ALA A 63 10.30 10.29 -2.42
N SER A 64 10.34 9.94 -1.13
CA SER A 64 11.08 10.66 -0.10
C SER A 64 12.44 9.99 0.15
N PRO A 65 13.58 10.67 -0.07
CA PRO A 65 14.90 10.11 0.27
C PRO A 65 15.11 10.02 1.80
N LEU A 66 15.92 9.05 2.24
CA LEU A 66 16.26 8.83 3.67
C LEU A 66 16.98 10.02 4.33
N ILE A 67 17.56 10.93 3.55
CA ILE A 67 18.32 12.09 4.03
C ILE A 67 17.81 13.35 3.34
N SER A 68 17.26 14.28 4.13
CA SER A 68 17.08 15.70 3.79
C SER A 68 18.15 16.54 4.46
#